data_AF-A0A8B6HIL2-F1
#
_entry.id   AF-A0A8B6HIL2-F1
#
_cell.length_a   1.000
_cell.length_b   1.000
_cell.length_c   1.000
_cell.angle_alpha   90.00
_cell.angle_beta   90.00
_cell.angle_gamma   90.00
#
_symmetry.space_group_name_H-M   'P 1'
#
loop_
_entity.id
_entity.type
_entity.pdbx_description
1 polymer ?
#
loop_
_entity_poly.entity_id
_entity_poly.type
_entity_poly.pdbx_seq_one_letter_code
_entity_poly.pdbx_strand_id
1 'polypeptide(L)'
;TELLKYAVDKNCKVCLLGDFNTHTGRKEYVVRRSHYSSESLQLSKEIKQNLTLYDLDALGICNKRLSLDKSVDNYGNRLLLLCKALNLLIANGRLFKDKNIGALTCKESTVVDYCIMSPELFTNILDFEILPYDPMLSDVHNAIYIEMSSKDTCMPVVENINVDIDDSSVVTKCKWENDKYHEFNDCIDEAVIHSIVVKLEEIDTDLIDNIVVNSIVDECNSLILQAASKCDLLLEKKVIRKVDNSLKKKKG
;
A
#
# COMPACT_ATOMS: atom_id res chain seq x y z
N THR A 1 -0.70 -3.09 -13.46
CA THR A 1 -2.15 -3.09 -13.78
C THR A 1 -2.73 -4.50 -13.79
N GLU A 2 -2.01 -5.51 -14.29
CA GLU A 2 -2.51 -6.90 -14.32
C GLU A 2 -2.74 -7.50 -12.92
N LEU A 3 -1.82 -7.28 -11.98
CA LEU A 3 -1.99 -7.74 -10.59
C LEU A 3 -3.19 -7.09 -9.89
N LEU A 4 -3.44 -5.82 -10.19
CA LEU A 4 -4.59 -5.07 -9.69
C LEU A 4 -5.90 -5.64 -10.29
N LYS A 5 -5.91 -5.92 -11.59
CA LYS A 5 -7.03 -6.55 -12.26
C LYS A 5 -7.28 -7.96 -11.69
N TYR A 6 -6.25 -8.76 -11.51
CA TYR A 6 -6.34 -10.09 -10.89
C TYR A 6 -6.93 -10.01 -9.48
N ALA A 7 -6.44 -9.09 -8.64
CA ALA A 7 -6.96 -8.90 -7.29
C ALA A 7 -8.45 -8.55 -7.31
N VAL A 8 -8.87 -7.63 -8.18
CA VAL A 8 -10.27 -7.26 -8.35
C VAL A 8 -11.11 -8.43 -8.89
N ASP A 9 -10.61 -9.16 -9.89
CA ASP A 9 -11.28 -10.34 -10.48
C ASP A 9 -11.42 -11.49 -9.46
N LYS A 10 -10.50 -11.59 -8.49
CA LYS A 10 -10.54 -12.53 -7.36
C LYS A 10 -11.32 -11.99 -6.16
N ASN A 11 -11.97 -10.84 -6.29
CA ASN A 11 -12.74 -10.18 -5.23
C ASN A 11 -11.89 -9.87 -3.98
N CYS A 12 -10.58 -9.66 -4.16
CA CYS A 12 -9.69 -9.17 -3.12
C CYS A 12 -9.92 -7.67 -2.91
N LYS A 13 -9.92 -7.25 -1.65
CA LYS A 13 -9.94 -5.83 -1.29
C LYS A 13 -8.55 -5.24 -1.53
N VAL A 14 -8.49 -4.10 -2.22
CA VAL A 14 -7.23 -3.48 -2.61
C VAL A 14 -7.03 -2.16 -1.87
N CYS A 15 -5.81 -1.92 -1.40
CA CYS A 15 -5.33 -0.61 -0.96
C CYS A 15 -3.99 -0.31 -1.65
N LEU A 16 -3.90 0.83 -2.34
CA LEU A 16 -2.71 1.33 -3.00
C LEU A 16 -2.28 2.62 -2.33
N LEU A 17 -1.00 2.72 -1.98
CA LEU A 17 -0.42 3.82 -1.22
C LEU A 17 0.90 4.24 -1.84
N GLY A 18 1.13 5.54 -1.92
CA GLY A 18 2.43 6.12 -2.28
C GLY A 18 2.34 7.12 -3.42
N ASP A 19 3.50 7.40 -4.01
CA ASP A 19 3.67 8.40 -5.07
C ASP A 19 3.25 7.86 -6.44
N PHE A 20 2.21 8.47 -7.02
CA PHE A 20 1.75 8.14 -8.36
C PHE A 20 2.31 9.10 -9.42
N ASN A 21 2.96 10.20 -9.01
CA ASN A 21 3.42 11.27 -9.90
C ASN A 21 2.31 11.76 -10.85
N THR A 22 1.09 11.93 -10.34
CA THR A 22 -0.07 12.36 -11.14
C THR A 22 -0.86 13.47 -10.47
N HIS A 23 -1.48 14.32 -11.27
CA HIS A 23 -2.32 15.41 -10.79
C HIS A 23 -3.78 15.15 -11.16
N THR A 24 -4.62 14.84 -10.17
CA THR A 24 -6.05 14.53 -10.39
C THR A 24 -6.97 15.71 -10.14
N GLY A 25 -6.45 16.81 -9.58
CA GLY A 25 -7.17 18.03 -9.26
C GLY A 25 -8.44 17.78 -8.45
N ARG A 26 -9.54 18.40 -8.83
CA ARG A 26 -10.89 18.20 -8.22
C ARG A 26 -11.86 17.43 -9.11
N LYS A 27 -11.35 16.71 -10.10
CA LYS A 27 -12.19 16.07 -11.12
C LYS A 27 -12.99 14.92 -10.51
N GLU A 28 -14.31 14.95 -10.71
CA GLU A 28 -15.21 13.87 -10.33
C GLU A 28 -15.02 12.67 -11.28
N TYR A 29 -14.98 11.47 -10.72
CA TYR A 29 -14.80 10.21 -11.47
C TYR A 29 -15.72 9.08 -10.98
N VAL A 30 -16.44 9.30 -9.88
CA VAL A 30 -17.45 8.39 -9.34
C VAL A 30 -18.81 8.77 -9.91
N VAL A 31 -19.59 7.79 -10.36
CA VAL A 31 -20.94 7.99 -10.93
C VAL A 31 -21.98 7.58 -9.89
N ARG A 32 -23.02 8.39 -9.67
CA ARG A 32 -24.07 8.12 -8.66
C ARG A 32 -25.16 7.18 -9.18
N ARG A 33 -25.72 6.37 -8.27
CA ARG A 33 -26.96 5.60 -8.48
C ARG A 33 -28.16 6.48 -8.84
N SER A 34 -28.28 7.63 -8.17
CA SER A 34 -29.45 8.52 -8.28
C SER A 34 -29.58 9.26 -9.61
N HIS A 35 -28.57 9.21 -10.48
CA HIS A 35 -28.65 9.77 -11.83
C HIS A 35 -29.27 8.81 -12.86
N TYR A 36 -29.68 7.62 -12.44
CA TYR A 36 -30.33 6.63 -13.29
C TYR A 36 -31.73 6.32 -12.76
N SER A 37 -32.76 6.54 -13.60
CA SER A 37 -34.08 5.97 -13.32
C SER A 37 -34.02 4.46 -13.60
N SER A 38 -34.67 3.66 -12.75
CA SER A 38 -34.74 2.20 -12.88
C SER A 38 -35.28 1.72 -14.23
N GLU A 39 -35.96 2.60 -14.98
CA GLU A 39 -36.56 2.33 -16.30
C GLU A 39 -35.63 2.62 -17.48
N SER A 40 -34.55 3.40 -17.32
CA SER A 40 -33.71 3.85 -18.45
C SER A 40 -32.55 2.91 -18.80
N LEU A 41 -32.38 1.78 -18.10
CA LEU A 41 -31.28 0.86 -18.36
C LEU A 41 -31.78 -0.58 -18.53
N GLN A 42 -31.99 -0.96 -19.79
CA GLN A 42 -31.83 -2.34 -20.27
C GLN A 42 -30.35 -2.77 -20.21
N LEU A 43 -29.70 -2.55 -19.06
CA LEU A 43 -28.34 -3.01 -18.83
C LEU A 43 -28.35 -4.45 -18.34
N SER A 44 -27.46 -5.27 -18.91
CA SER A 44 -27.22 -6.64 -18.47
C SER A 44 -26.85 -6.67 -16.98
N LYS A 45 -27.14 -7.80 -16.31
CA LYS A 45 -26.83 -8.01 -14.89
C LYS A 45 -25.34 -7.75 -14.57
N GLU A 46 -24.45 -8.01 -15.52
CA GLU A 46 -23.00 -7.79 -15.41
C GLU A 46 -22.63 -6.30 -15.33
N ILE A 47 -23.32 -5.42 -16.07
CA ILE A 47 -23.03 -3.98 -16.01
C ILE A 47 -23.55 -3.36 -14.70
N LYS A 48 -24.61 -3.94 -14.11
CA LYS A 48 -25.08 -3.58 -12.77
C LYS A 48 -24.10 -3.96 -11.65
N GLN A 49 -23.25 -4.96 -11.89
CA GLN A 49 -22.18 -5.37 -10.97
C GLN A 49 -20.92 -4.50 -11.11
N ASN A 50 -20.67 -3.94 -12.30
CA ASN A 50 -19.48 -3.10 -12.58
C ASN A 50 -19.69 -1.59 -12.41
N LEU A 51 -20.94 -1.11 -12.37
CA LEU A 51 -21.24 0.26 -11.97
C LEU A 51 -21.22 0.37 -10.45
N THR A 52 -20.33 1.21 -9.92
CA THR A 52 -20.35 1.75 -8.55
C THR A 52 -21.77 2.13 -8.15
N LEU A 53 -22.46 1.23 -7.46
CA LEU A 53 -23.73 1.51 -6.83
C LEU A 53 -23.61 1.28 -5.32
N TYR A 54 -22.42 1.53 -4.76
CA TYR A 54 -22.31 1.73 -3.33
C TYR A 54 -22.99 3.05 -2.98
N ASP A 55 -23.94 2.97 -2.07
CA ASP A 55 -24.47 4.14 -1.41
C ASP A 55 -23.38 4.65 -0.47
N LEU A 56 -22.48 5.49 -1.00
CA LEU A 56 -21.38 6.07 -0.23
C LEU A 56 -21.92 6.86 0.97
N ASP A 57 -23.14 7.39 0.88
CA ASP A 57 -23.81 8.05 1.99
C ASP A 57 -24.13 7.03 3.11
N ALA A 58 -24.57 5.82 2.76
CA ALA A 58 -24.78 4.73 3.72
C ALA A 58 -23.48 4.27 4.41
N LEU A 59 -22.33 4.44 3.77
CA LEU A 59 -21.00 4.17 4.33
C LEU A 59 -20.40 5.38 5.06
N GLY A 60 -21.09 6.53 5.10
CA GLY A 60 -20.59 7.78 5.68
C GLY A 60 -19.43 8.44 4.90
N ILE A 61 -19.17 7.97 3.68
CA ILE A 61 -18.05 8.39 2.83
C ILE A 61 -18.45 9.64 2.05
N CYS A 62 -17.60 10.66 2.05
CA CYS A 62 -17.88 11.84 1.25
C CYS A 62 -17.91 11.49 -0.24
N ASN A 63 -19.05 11.75 -0.88
CA ASN A 63 -19.27 11.56 -2.30
C ASN A 63 -18.34 12.45 -3.16
N LYS A 64 -18.04 13.66 -2.69
CA LYS A 64 -17.14 14.60 -3.35
C LYS A 64 -15.74 14.52 -2.77
N ARG A 65 -14.76 14.45 -3.66
CA ARG A 65 -13.36 14.61 -3.30
C ARG A 65 -12.98 16.09 -3.43
N LEU A 66 -12.40 16.66 -2.39
CA LEU A 66 -11.71 17.94 -2.49
C LEU A 66 -10.19 17.73 -2.61
N SER A 67 -9.53 18.74 -3.16
CA SER A 67 -8.08 18.80 -3.26
C SER A 67 -7.66 20.26 -3.30
N LEU A 68 -6.60 20.58 -2.56
CA LEU A 68 -5.94 21.87 -2.63
C LEU A 68 -5.16 22.01 -3.95
N ASP A 69 -4.67 20.89 -4.49
CA ASP A 69 -4.14 20.84 -5.86
C ASP A 69 -5.31 20.92 -6.86
N LYS A 70 -5.25 21.93 -7.73
CA LYS A 70 -6.26 22.17 -8.76
C LYS A 70 -5.81 21.71 -10.14
N SER A 71 -4.53 21.36 -10.28
CA SER A 71 -3.95 20.94 -11.55
C SER A 71 -4.46 19.55 -11.94
N VAL A 72 -4.60 19.32 -13.24
CA VAL A 72 -4.96 18.01 -13.79
C VAL A 72 -4.07 17.76 -14.99
N ASP A 73 -3.42 16.59 -15.02
CA ASP A 73 -2.56 16.19 -16.13
C ASP A 73 -3.09 14.91 -16.83
N ASN A 74 -2.38 14.48 -17.88
CA ASN A 74 -2.77 13.30 -18.64
C ASN A 74 -2.68 12.01 -17.80
N TYR A 75 -1.69 11.92 -16.91
CA TYR A 75 -1.55 10.77 -16.02
C TYR A 75 -2.65 10.74 -14.96
N GLY A 76 -3.04 11.88 -14.40
CA GLY A 76 -4.15 11.99 -13.48
C GLY A 76 -5.48 11.61 -14.14
N ASN A 77 -5.71 11.99 -15.40
CA ASN A 77 -6.87 11.51 -16.14
C ASN A 77 -6.87 9.97 -16.30
N ARG A 78 -5.71 9.37 -16.55
CA ARG A 78 -5.57 7.89 -16.63
C ARG A 78 -5.79 7.23 -15.27
N LEU A 79 -5.29 7.82 -14.18
CA LEU A 79 -5.51 7.33 -12.83
C LEU A 79 -7.00 7.38 -12.44
N LEU A 80 -7.69 8.47 -12.77
CA LEU A 80 -9.13 8.59 -12.55
C LEU A 80 -9.92 7.58 -13.39
N LEU A 81 -9.50 7.32 -14.63
CA LEU A 81 -10.09 6.28 -15.47
C LEU A 81 -9.88 4.89 -14.88
N LEU A 82 -8.68 4.59 -14.37
CA LEU A 82 -8.37 3.34 -13.68
C LEU A 82 -9.27 3.16 -12.45
N CYS A 83 -9.37 4.20 -11.60
CA CYS A 83 -10.22 4.16 -10.42
C CYS A 83 -11.69 3.93 -10.78
N LYS A 84 -12.17 4.57 -11.86
CA LYS A 84 -13.53 4.36 -12.36
C LYS A 84 -13.75 2.95 -12.90
N ALA A 85 -12.78 2.42 -13.66
CA ALA A 85 -12.88 1.11 -14.29
C ALA A 85 -12.84 -0.04 -13.27
N LEU A 86 -12.11 0.14 -12.17
CA LEU A 86 -11.89 -0.89 -11.14
C LEU A 86 -12.65 -0.64 -9.84
N ASN A 87 -13.58 0.32 -9.83
CA ASN A 87 -14.36 0.67 -8.64
C ASN A 87 -13.46 0.97 -7.41
N LEU A 88 -12.44 1.81 -7.59
CA LEU A 88 -11.56 2.25 -6.51
C LEU A 88 -11.84 3.69 -6.12
N LEU A 89 -11.63 4.01 -4.85
CA LEU A 89 -11.83 5.35 -4.30
C LEU A 89 -10.52 5.93 -3.78
N ILE A 90 -10.22 7.15 -4.21
CA ILE A 90 -9.16 7.99 -3.66
C ILE A 90 -9.64 8.52 -2.32
N ALA A 91 -8.93 8.18 -1.24
CA ALA A 91 -9.23 8.58 0.13
C ALA A 91 -8.86 10.03 0.43
N ASN A 92 -7.78 10.55 -0.17
CA ASN A 92 -7.37 11.95 -0.03
C ASN A 92 -8.56 12.87 -0.32
N GLY A 93 -8.83 13.82 0.57
CA GLY A 93 -9.93 14.76 0.48
C GLY A 93 -11.31 14.23 0.87
N ARG A 94 -11.44 12.93 1.22
CA ARG A 94 -12.72 12.27 1.54
C ARG A 94 -12.86 11.83 2.99
N LEU A 95 -11.75 11.47 3.63
CA LEU A 95 -11.74 10.76 4.90
C LEU A 95 -11.21 11.60 6.06
N PHE A 96 -11.83 11.41 7.24
CA PHE A 96 -11.41 11.94 8.54
C PHE A 96 -10.90 13.38 8.50
N LYS A 97 -9.68 13.63 8.97
CA LYS A 97 -9.11 14.97 9.11
C LYS A 97 -8.83 15.63 7.77
N ASP A 98 -8.64 14.83 6.71
CA ASP A 98 -8.46 15.34 5.35
C ASP A 98 -9.80 15.53 4.59
N LYS A 99 -10.93 15.16 5.18
CA LYS A 99 -12.26 15.29 4.57
C LYS A 99 -12.56 16.75 4.24
N ASN A 100 -12.93 17.00 2.98
CA ASN A 100 -13.21 18.32 2.45
C ASN A 100 -12.00 19.30 2.44
N ILE A 101 -10.79 18.79 2.67
CA ILE A 101 -9.55 19.58 2.56
C ILE A 101 -8.80 19.11 1.31
N GLY A 102 -8.34 17.85 1.33
CA GLY A 102 -7.48 17.29 0.30
C GLY A 102 -6.13 17.98 0.30
N ALA A 103 -5.46 17.89 1.44
CA ALA A 103 -4.18 18.50 1.72
C ALA A 103 -3.10 18.07 0.72
N LEU A 104 -2.11 18.94 0.56
CA LEU A 104 -1.00 18.75 -0.38
C LEU A 104 -0.06 17.67 0.16
N THR A 105 0.40 16.79 -0.72
CA THR A 105 1.31 15.70 -0.36
C THR A 105 2.76 15.97 -0.77
N CYS A 106 3.02 16.99 -1.59
CA CYS A 106 4.36 17.38 -2.00
C CYS A 106 4.59 18.90 -1.93
N LYS A 107 5.60 19.33 -1.16
CA LYS A 107 6.14 20.70 -1.02
C LYS A 107 5.09 21.80 -0.93
N GLU A 108 4.01 21.56 -0.19
CA GLU A 108 2.89 22.51 -0.08
C GLU A 108 2.38 23.02 -1.44
N SER A 109 2.51 22.20 -2.49
CA SER A 109 2.22 22.62 -3.87
C SER A 109 1.24 21.71 -4.57
N THR A 110 1.38 20.40 -4.41
CA THR A 110 0.69 19.41 -5.24
C THR A 110 0.24 18.20 -4.45
N VAL A 111 -0.70 17.44 -5.02
CA VAL A 111 -1.11 16.12 -4.54
C VAL A 111 -0.66 15.09 -5.56
N VAL A 112 0.39 14.34 -5.24
CA VAL A 112 0.97 13.29 -6.10
C VAL A 112 1.03 11.94 -5.41
N ASP A 113 1.11 11.95 -4.08
CA ASP A 113 0.89 10.77 -3.25
C ASP A 113 -0.59 10.55 -2.98
N TYR A 114 -1.06 9.33 -3.21
CA TYR A 114 -2.47 8.97 -3.03
C TYR A 114 -2.62 7.73 -2.15
N CYS A 115 -3.72 7.71 -1.41
CA CYS A 115 -4.31 6.50 -0.87
C CYS A 115 -5.54 6.16 -1.70
N ILE A 116 -5.54 5.00 -2.34
CA ILE A 116 -6.58 4.54 -3.25
C ILE A 116 -7.00 3.14 -2.83
N MET A 117 -8.28 2.95 -2.49
CA MET A 117 -8.73 1.67 -1.97
C MET A 117 -10.12 1.27 -2.44
N SER A 118 -10.43 -0.02 -2.32
CA SER A 118 -11.77 -0.56 -2.52
C SER A 118 -12.76 0.08 -1.51
N PRO A 119 -13.99 0.44 -1.92
CA PRO A 119 -14.98 1.11 -1.07
C PRO A 119 -15.24 0.40 0.27
N GLU A 120 -15.18 -0.93 0.29
CA GLU A 120 -15.42 -1.75 1.47
C GLU A 120 -14.40 -1.48 2.58
N LEU A 121 -13.15 -1.17 2.22
CA LEU A 121 -12.08 -0.88 3.18
C LEU A 121 -12.25 0.47 3.89
N PHE A 122 -13.04 1.39 3.34
CA PHE A 122 -13.32 2.66 4.01
C PHE A 122 -14.00 2.45 5.37
N THR A 123 -14.75 1.36 5.55
CA THR A 123 -15.43 1.02 6.82
C THR A 123 -14.48 0.48 7.90
N ASN A 124 -13.24 0.20 7.53
CA ASN A 124 -12.17 -0.26 8.41
C ASN A 124 -11.21 0.86 8.79
N ILE A 125 -11.28 2.03 8.14
CA ILE A 125 -10.42 3.17 8.47
C ILE A 125 -10.92 3.81 9.77
N LEU A 126 -10.02 4.00 10.72
CA LEU A 126 -10.25 4.65 12.01
C LEU A 126 -9.82 6.12 12.01
N ASP A 127 -8.75 6.43 11.28
CA ASP A 127 -8.27 7.79 11.06
C ASP A 127 -7.53 7.89 9.72
N PHE A 128 -7.53 9.10 9.15
CA PHE A 128 -6.83 9.44 7.92
C PHE A 128 -6.41 10.90 7.94
N GLU A 129 -5.12 11.15 7.73
CA GLU A 129 -4.55 12.49 7.75
C GLU A 129 -3.34 12.60 6.81
N ILE A 130 -3.16 13.78 6.24
CA ILE A 130 -1.88 14.16 5.63
C ILE A 130 -1.10 14.94 6.68
N LEU A 131 -0.03 14.35 7.20
CA LEU A 131 0.76 14.97 8.26
C LEU A 131 1.55 16.17 7.71
N PRO A 132 1.85 17.18 8.55
CA PRO A 132 2.71 18.28 8.14
C PRO A 132 4.07 17.80 7.64
N TYR A 133 4.68 18.59 6.75
CA TYR A 133 6.03 18.31 6.25
C TYR A 133 7.03 18.16 7.40
N ASP A 134 7.80 17.07 7.36
CA ASP A 134 8.91 16.83 8.29
C ASP A 134 10.22 16.65 7.51
N PRO A 135 11.15 17.62 7.59
CA PRO A 135 12.44 17.54 6.89
C PRO A 135 13.35 16.40 7.38
N MET A 136 13.02 15.74 8.49
CA MET A 136 13.72 14.54 8.96
C MET A 136 13.22 13.26 8.27
N LEU A 137 11.99 13.26 7.75
CA LEU A 137 11.35 12.08 7.16
C LEU A 137 11.31 12.14 5.63
N SER A 138 11.31 13.33 5.05
CA SER A 138 11.33 13.52 3.60
C SER A 138 11.97 14.85 3.24
N ASP A 139 12.48 14.95 2.02
CA ASP A 139 12.98 16.18 1.40
C ASP A 139 11.88 16.98 0.71
N VAL A 140 10.79 16.32 0.30
CA VAL A 140 9.73 16.96 -0.51
C VAL A 140 8.30 16.51 -0.18
N HIS A 141 8.09 15.36 0.47
CA HIS A 141 6.76 14.77 0.68
C HIS A 141 6.23 14.92 2.11
N ASN A 142 4.92 15.09 2.21
CA ASN A 142 4.15 15.01 3.44
C ASN A 142 3.69 13.56 3.64
N ALA A 143 3.79 13.04 4.87
CA ALA A 143 3.41 11.67 5.16
C ALA A 143 1.88 11.48 5.09
N ILE A 144 1.44 10.37 4.47
CA ILE A 144 0.05 9.93 4.53
C ILE A 144 -0.09 9.00 5.74
N TYR A 145 -0.88 9.41 6.72
CA TYR A 145 -1.23 8.62 7.89
C TYR A 145 -2.58 7.95 7.71
N ILE A 146 -2.63 6.65 7.98
CA ILE A 146 -3.85 5.83 7.93
C ILE A 146 -3.86 4.91 9.14
N GLU A 147 -4.94 4.95 9.90
CA GLU A 147 -5.21 3.97 10.94
C GLU A 147 -6.31 3.03 10.45
N MET A 148 -6.08 1.72 10.54
CA MET A 148 -7.02 0.70 10.07
C MET A 148 -7.29 -0.32 11.16
N SER A 149 -8.57 -0.67 11.33
CA SER A 149 -8.99 -1.81 12.14
C SER A 149 -9.16 -3.04 11.26
N SER A 150 -8.42 -4.10 11.57
CA SER A 150 -8.86 -5.43 11.17
C SER A 150 -10.07 -5.78 12.03
N LYS A 151 -11.23 -5.96 11.41
CA LYS A 151 -12.44 -6.45 12.11
C LYS A 151 -12.46 -7.97 12.24
N ASP A 152 -11.32 -8.63 12.05
CA ASP A 152 -11.17 -10.03 12.41
C ASP A 152 -10.82 -10.10 13.90
N THR A 153 -11.71 -10.72 14.66
CA THR A 153 -11.43 -11.20 16.01
C THR A 153 -10.24 -12.15 15.97
N CYS A 154 -9.04 -11.62 16.12
CA CYS A 154 -7.92 -12.38 16.65
C CYS A 154 -7.62 -11.79 18.02
N MET A 155 -7.75 -12.61 19.07
CA MET A 155 -7.43 -12.21 20.43
C MET A 155 -6.07 -11.51 20.48
N PRO A 156 -5.89 -10.48 21.33
CA PRO A 156 -4.56 -9.92 21.53
C PRO A 156 -3.71 -11.01 22.19
N VAL A 157 -2.81 -11.62 21.41
CA VAL A 157 -1.69 -12.34 21.97
C VAL A 157 -0.79 -11.27 22.59
N VAL A 158 -0.91 -11.12 23.91
CA VAL A 158 0.07 -10.37 24.70
C VAL A 158 1.34 -11.21 24.73
N GLU A 159 2.14 -11.09 23.68
CA GLU A 159 3.51 -11.60 23.70
C GLU A 159 4.41 -10.49 24.23
N ASN A 160 4.67 -10.55 25.54
CA ASN A 160 5.82 -9.89 26.14
C ASN A 160 7.08 -10.56 25.59
N ILE A 161 7.54 -10.17 24.42
CA ILE A 161 8.87 -10.54 23.95
C ILE A 161 9.84 -9.46 24.43
N ASN A 162 10.46 -9.72 25.58
CA ASN A 162 11.78 -9.15 25.87
C ASN A 162 12.75 -9.77 24.86
N VAL A 163 12.95 -9.12 23.72
CA VAL A 163 14.08 -9.43 22.85
C VAL A 163 15.27 -8.67 23.42
N ASP A 164 16.15 -9.38 24.12
CA ASP A 164 17.51 -8.93 24.33
C ASP A 164 18.14 -8.70 22.96
N ILE A 165 18.39 -7.43 22.64
CA ILE A 165 19.04 -7.02 21.38
C ILE A 165 20.51 -7.43 21.51
N ASP A 166 20.88 -8.53 20.87
CA ASP A 166 22.28 -8.87 20.61
C ASP A 166 22.86 -7.83 19.61
N ASP A 167 23.75 -6.98 20.12
CA ASP A 167 24.25 -5.75 19.48
C ASP A 167 25.33 -6.02 18.41
N SER A 168 25.14 -7.06 17.58
CA SER A 168 26.08 -7.42 16.51
C SER A 168 25.44 -7.76 15.16
N SER A 169 24.19 -7.32 14.91
CA SER A 169 23.51 -7.62 13.64
C SER A 169 24.26 -7.05 12.41
N VAL A 170 24.69 -7.95 11.53
CA VAL A 170 25.15 -7.62 10.18
C VAL A 170 23.92 -7.26 9.36
N VAL A 171 23.86 -6.01 8.88
CA VAL A 171 22.78 -5.56 8.00
C VAL A 171 23.23 -5.81 6.56
N THR A 172 22.55 -6.73 5.88
CA THR A 172 22.76 -7.00 4.46
C THR A 172 21.95 -6.01 3.63
N LYS A 173 22.63 -5.23 2.76
CA LYS A 173 21.97 -4.30 1.84
C LYS A 173 22.06 -4.83 0.42
N CYS A 174 20.93 -5.02 -0.24
CA CYS A 174 20.91 -5.33 -1.66
C CYS A 174 21.17 -4.04 -2.47
N LYS A 175 22.07 -4.10 -3.46
CA LYS A 175 22.28 -3.04 -4.45
C LYS A 175 22.02 -3.61 -5.82
N TRP A 176 20.84 -3.31 -6.36
CA TRP A 176 20.45 -3.73 -7.70
C TRP A 176 21.30 -3.04 -8.78
N GLU A 177 21.72 -3.82 -9.79
CA GLU A 177 22.44 -3.34 -10.97
C GLU A 177 21.73 -3.91 -12.22
N ASN A 178 21.18 -3.02 -13.07
CA ASN A 178 20.35 -3.43 -14.21
C ASN A 178 21.07 -4.40 -15.16
N ASP A 179 22.38 -4.24 -15.31
CA ASP A 179 23.20 -5.09 -16.20
C ASP A 179 23.31 -6.54 -15.72
N LYS A 180 22.97 -6.81 -14.43
CA LYS A 180 22.97 -8.14 -13.81
C LYS A 180 21.60 -8.81 -13.82
N TYR A 181 20.61 -8.24 -14.50
CA TYR A 181 19.24 -8.78 -14.55
C TYR A 181 19.19 -10.24 -15.01
N HIS A 182 19.85 -10.56 -16.13
CA HIS A 182 19.83 -11.91 -16.69
C HIS A 182 20.53 -12.91 -15.75
N GLU A 183 21.69 -12.54 -15.21
CA GLU A 183 22.46 -13.36 -14.28
C GLU A 183 21.68 -13.65 -12.97
N PHE A 184 20.97 -12.65 -12.46
CA PHE A 184 20.06 -12.82 -11.32
C PHE A 184 18.94 -13.79 -11.63
N ASN A 185 18.30 -13.65 -12.79
CA ASN A 185 17.18 -14.50 -13.18
C ASN A 185 17.62 -15.97 -13.38
N ASP A 186 18.83 -16.19 -13.91
CA ASP A 186 19.43 -17.52 -14.08
C ASP A 186 19.83 -18.16 -12.73
N CYS A 187 20.01 -17.35 -11.68
CA CYS A 187 20.36 -17.82 -10.33
C CYS A 187 19.15 -18.17 -9.46
N ILE A 188 17.93 -17.86 -9.92
CA ILE A 188 16.68 -18.25 -9.25
C ILE A 188 16.47 -19.75 -9.41
N ASP A 189 16.32 -20.46 -8.29
CA ASP A 189 16.10 -21.89 -8.29
C ASP A 189 14.63 -22.23 -8.58
N GLU A 190 14.35 -22.70 -9.80
CA GLU A 190 13.00 -23.11 -10.23
C GLU A 190 12.42 -24.25 -9.37
N ALA A 191 13.26 -25.13 -8.81
CA ALA A 191 12.78 -26.20 -7.94
C ALA A 191 12.24 -25.65 -6.61
N VAL A 192 12.87 -24.60 -6.08
CA VAL A 192 12.40 -23.90 -4.88
C VAL A 192 11.11 -23.14 -5.18
N ILE A 193 11.00 -22.49 -6.35
CA ILE A 193 9.73 -21.87 -6.79
C ILE A 193 8.63 -22.92 -6.83
N HIS A 194 8.89 -24.06 -7.46
CA HIS A 194 7.90 -25.12 -7.57
C HIS A 194 7.46 -25.62 -6.18
N SER A 195 8.40 -25.78 -5.24
CA SER A 195 8.07 -26.13 -3.86
C SER A 195 7.20 -25.09 -3.16
N ILE A 196 7.44 -23.79 -3.37
CA ILE A 196 6.63 -22.72 -2.78
C ILE A 196 5.23 -22.73 -3.38
N VAL A 197 5.11 -22.94 -4.70
CA VAL A 197 3.81 -23.03 -5.39
C VAL A 197 3.00 -24.23 -4.90
N VAL A 198 3.60 -25.41 -4.77
CA VAL A 198 2.92 -26.60 -4.23
C VAL A 198 2.43 -26.34 -2.81
N LYS A 199 3.27 -25.75 -1.95
CA LYS A 199 2.84 -25.35 -0.60
C LYS A 199 1.65 -24.40 -0.63
N LEU A 200 1.66 -23.41 -1.52
CA LEU A 200 0.54 -22.47 -1.67
C LEU A 200 -0.75 -23.15 -2.13
N GLU A 201 -0.66 -24.19 -2.96
CA GLU A 201 -1.82 -24.97 -3.42
C GLU A 201 -2.36 -25.93 -2.36
N GLU A 202 -1.50 -26.43 -1.48
CA GLU A 202 -1.86 -27.37 -0.41
C GLU A 202 -2.34 -26.69 0.89
N ILE A 203 -2.25 -25.36 0.97
CA ILE A 203 -2.73 -24.62 2.15
C ILE A 203 -4.25 -24.70 2.25
N ASP A 204 -4.70 -25.25 3.37
CA ASP A 204 -6.09 -25.16 3.79
C ASP A 204 -6.40 -23.71 4.19
N THR A 205 -7.29 -23.07 3.42
CA THR A 205 -7.67 -21.68 3.62
C THR A 205 -8.35 -21.42 4.96
N ASP A 206 -8.89 -22.45 5.60
CA ASP A 206 -9.59 -22.34 6.88
C ASP A 206 -8.62 -22.41 8.09
N LEU A 207 -7.34 -22.73 7.87
CA LEU A 207 -6.31 -22.93 8.90
C LEU A 207 -5.06 -22.06 8.73
N ILE A 208 -5.14 -20.97 7.96
CA ILE A 208 -4.00 -20.06 7.75
C ILE A 208 -3.73 -19.26 9.03
N ASP A 209 -2.58 -19.49 9.63
CA ASP A 209 -2.06 -18.69 10.75
C ASP A 209 -0.79 -17.91 10.35
N ASN A 210 -0.31 -17.08 11.28
CA ASN A 210 0.92 -16.29 11.07
C ASN A 210 2.16 -17.17 10.88
N ILE A 211 2.16 -18.41 11.38
CA ILE A 211 3.31 -19.32 11.27
C ILE A 211 3.44 -19.79 9.81
N VAL A 212 2.32 -20.18 9.20
CA VAL A 212 2.27 -20.59 7.80
C VAL A 212 2.65 -19.42 6.88
N VAL A 213 2.09 -18.23 7.12
CA VAL A 213 2.40 -17.03 6.32
C VAL A 213 3.88 -16.65 6.44
N ASN A 214 4.41 -16.58 7.66
CA ASN A 214 5.81 -16.22 7.88
C ASN A 214 6.76 -17.25 7.25
N SER A 215 6.44 -18.55 7.33
CA SER A 215 7.25 -19.60 6.69
C SER A 215 7.36 -19.39 5.18
N ILE A 216 6.26 -19.03 4.51
CA ILE A 216 6.25 -18.81 3.05
C ILE A 216 7.02 -17.53 2.70
N VAL A 217 6.84 -16.48 3.51
CA VAL A 217 7.57 -15.21 3.33
C VAL A 217 9.07 -15.43 3.52
N ASP A 218 9.48 -16.19 4.51
CA ASP A 218 10.88 -16.51 4.77
C ASP A 218 11.51 -17.35 3.65
N GLU A 219 10.76 -18.29 3.07
CA GLU A 219 11.18 -19.05 1.89
C GLU A 219 11.34 -18.17 0.64
N CYS A 220 10.37 -17.27 0.39
CA CYS A 220 10.47 -16.29 -0.70
C CYS A 220 11.67 -15.35 -0.53
N ASN A 221 11.87 -14.83 0.68
CA ASN A 221 12.99 -13.96 1.00
C ASN A 221 14.32 -14.70 0.84
N SER A 222 14.39 -15.95 1.29
CA SER A 222 15.58 -16.79 1.14
C SER A 222 15.91 -17.05 -0.32
N LEU A 223 14.91 -17.33 -1.16
CA LEU A 223 15.09 -17.51 -2.61
C LEU A 223 15.72 -16.27 -3.26
N ILE A 224 15.15 -15.09 -2.97
CA ILE A 224 15.62 -13.81 -3.53
C ILE A 224 17.04 -13.49 -3.03
N LEU A 225 17.30 -13.67 -1.74
CA LEU A 225 18.61 -13.40 -1.15
C LEU A 225 19.68 -14.37 -1.67
N GLN A 226 19.36 -15.64 -1.87
CA GLN A 226 20.29 -16.61 -2.44
C GLN A 226 20.64 -16.26 -3.89
N ALA A 227 19.65 -15.89 -4.71
CA ALA A 227 19.90 -15.43 -6.08
C ALA A 227 20.75 -14.15 -6.08
N ALA A 228 20.42 -13.18 -5.22
CA ALA A 228 21.19 -11.94 -5.08
C ALA A 228 22.63 -12.19 -4.60
N SER A 229 22.84 -13.17 -3.70
CA SER A 229 24.16 -13.56 -3.22
C SER A 229 25.01 -14.17 -4.33
N LYS A 230 24.43 -15.00 -5.21
CA LYS A 230 25.14 -15.64 -6.32
C LYS A 230 25.58 -14.64 -7.40
N CYS A 231 24.92 -13.49 -7.49
CA CYS A 231 25.20 -12.44 -8.48
C CYS A 231 25.96 -11.23 -7.90
N ASP A 232 26.54 -11.36 -6.70
CA ASP A 232 27.25 -10.28 -6.02
C ASP A 232 26.41 -9.00 -5.85
N LEU A 233 25.09 -9.13 -5.62
CA LEU A 233 24.17 -8.01 -5.38
C LEU A 233 24.00 -7.69 -3.89
N LEU A 234 24.54 -8.53 -3.01
CA LEU A 234 24.51 -8.33 -1.55
C LEU A 234 25.77 -7.61 -1.08
N LEU A 235 25.56 -6.49 -0.38
CA LEU A 235 26.61 -5.74 0.31
C LEU A 235 26.47 -5.96 1.82
N GLU A 236 27.47 -6.59 2.43
CA GLU A 236 27.55 -6.67 3.88
C GLU A 236 28.10 -5.35 4.45
N LYS A 237 27.33 -4.68 5.31
CA LYS A 237 27.85 -3.58 6.13
C LYS A 237 27.94 -4.02 7.58
N LYS A 238 29.17 -4.04 8.11
CA LYS A 238 29.39 -4.05 9.55
C LYS A 238 28.97 -2.70 10.13
N VAL A 239 27.92 -2.71 10.95
CA VAL A 239 27.48 -1.52 11.67
C VAL A 239 28.42 -1.33 12.86
N ILE A 240 29.30 -0.33 12.80
CA ILE A 240 30.06 0.14 13.97
C ILE A 240 29.33 1.36 14.51
N ARG A 241 28.51 1.20 15.55
CA ARG A 241 27.94 2.35 16.26
C ARG A 241 29.05 3.02 17.09
N LYS A 242 29.37 4.27 16.76
CA LYS A 242 30.16 5.13 17.67
C LYS A 242 29.27 5.51 18.85
N VAL A 243 29.63 5.07 20.04
CA VAL A 243 28.98 5.50 21.29
C VAL A 243 29.24 7.00 21.47
N ASP A 244 28.18 7.79 21.43
CA ASP A 244 28.24 9.25 21.62
C ASP A 244 28.31 9.57 23.12
N ASN A 245 29.49 9.96 23.60
CA ASN A 245 29.78 10.22 25.02
C ASN A 245 29.34 11.65 25.45
N SER A 246 28.13 12.07 25.11
CA SER A 246 27.63 13.43 25.41
C SER A 246 26.96 13.59 26.78
N LEU A 247 27.26 12.70 27.75
CA LEU A 247 26.79 12.80 29.14
C LEU A 247 27.93 12.71 30.17
N LYS A 248 28.96 13.56 30.03
CA LYS A 248 29.87 13.89 31.14
C LYS A 248 30.28 15.36 31.09
N LYS A 249 29.39 16.27 31.51
CA LYS A 249 29.76 17.59 32.05
C LYS A 249 28.57 18.30 32.71
N LYS A 250 28.14 17.76 33.85
CA LYS A 250 27.52 18.54 34.93
C LYS A 250 27.94 17.95 36.27
N LYS A 251 29.12 18.38 36.74
CA LYS A 251 29.54 18.46 38.15
C LYS A 251 30.87 19.20 38.17
N GLY A 252 30.87 20.36 38.80
CA GLY A 252 31.94 21.35 38.84
C GLY A 252 31.30 22.68 39.20
#